data_AF-A0A7T8GTM1-F1
#
_entry.id   AF-A0A7T8GTM1-F1
#
_cell.length_a   1.000
_cell.length_b   1.000
_cell.length_c   1.000
_cell.angle_alpha   90.00
_cell.angle_beta   90.00
_cell.angle_gamma   90.00
#
_symmetry.space_group_name_H-M   'P 1'
#
loop_
_entity.id
_entity.type
_entity.pdbx_description
1 polymer ?
#
loop_
_entity_poly.entity_id
_entity_poly.type
_entity_poly.pdbx_seq_one_letter_code
_entity_poly.pdbx_strand_id
1 'polypeptide(L)'
;DLKINTMEYVHILEEVLFPWMDEKFGLDNVVLIQDSAPCHGSKTTQTLLARKVPNFVKAQNWPSNNPDLNLLDYFLWASFKIGVDQLKASIIKNSKKIPASDVVAAARRFRARIEAVIEAKGGIE
;
A
#
# COMPACT_ATOMS: atom_id res chain seq x y z
N ASP A 1 -10.51 15.08 -12.12
CA ASP A 1 -9.92 14.17 -11.10
C ASP A 1 -10.90 13.07 -10.73
N LEU A 2 -10.63 11.84 -11.16
CA LEU A 2 -11.34 10.67 -10.65
C LEU A 2 -10.64 10.24 -9.36
N LYS A 3 -11.30 10.46 -8.21
CA LYS A 3 -10.79 10.01 -6.90
C LYS A 3 -11.72 8.92 -6.39
N ILE A 4 -11.15 7.79 -5.98
CA ILE A 4 -11.91 6.72 -5.32
C ILE A 4 -12.48 7.27 -4.01
N ASN A 5 -13.78 7.18 -3.83
CA ASN A 5 -14.42 7.62 -2.59
C ASN A 5 -14.37 6.50 -1.52
N THR A 6 -14.73 6.84 -0.28
CA THR A 6 -14.73 5.89 0.84
C THR A 6 -15.54 4.62 0.57
N MET A 7 -16.70 4.73 -0.04
CA MET A 7 -17.59 3.58 -0.25
C MET A 7 -17.07 2.65 -1.34
N GLU A 8 -16.56 3.21 -2.43
CA GLU A 8 -15.87 2.45 -3.48
C GLU A 8 -14.65 1.73 -2.91
N TYR A 9 -13.88 2.41 -2.05
CA TYR A 9 -12.72 1.81 -1.42
C TYR A 9 -13.09 0.66 -0.48
N VAL A 10 -14.10 0.86 0.38
CA VAL A 10 -14.64 -0.20 1.25
C VAL A 10 -15.11 -1.39 0.44
N HIS A 11 -15.82 -1.15 -0.66
CA HIS A 11 -16.27 -2.21 -1.57
C HIS A 11 -15.08 -3.02 -2.14
N ILE A 12 -14.01 -2.35 -2.58
CA ILE A 12 -12.79 -3.03 -3.05
C ILE A 12 -12.15 -3.85 -1.92
N LEU A 13 -12.11 -3.33 -0.70
CA LEU A 13 -11.56 -4.05 0.45
C LEU A 13 -12.35 -5.33 0.72
N GLU A 14 -13.68 -5.25 0.80
CA GLU A 14 -14.53 -6.38 1.18
C GLU A 14 -14.66 -7.43 0.07
N GLU A 15 -14.78 -7.01 -1.19
CA GLU A 15 -15.06 -7.92 -2.30
C GLU A 15 -13.80 -8.47 -2.98
N VAL A 16 -12.67 -7.76 -2.87
CA VAL A 16 -11.44 -8.12 -3.59
C VAL A 16 -10.29 -8.41 -2.64
N LEU A 17 -9.92 -7.45 -1.79
CA LEU A 17 -8.67 -7.53 -1.06
C LEU A 17 -8.74 -8.51 0.11
N PHE A 18 -9.76 -8.42 0.97
CA PHE A 18 -9.87 -9.30 2.14
C PHE A 18 -10.03 -10.77 1.77
N PRO A 19 -10.91 -11.18 0.82
CA PRO A 19 -11.03 -12.59 0.44
C PRO A 19 -9.71 -13.15 -0.08
N TRP A 20 -8.99 -12.39 -0.91
CA TRP A 20 -7.71 -12.81 -1.46
C TRP A 20 -6.61 -12.91 -0.38
N MET A 21 -6.50 -11.92 0.51
CA MET A 21 -5.49 -11.95 1.58
C MET A 21 -5.76 -13.08 2.57
N ASP A 22 -7.02 -13.31 2.93
CA ASP A 22 -7.39 -14.37 3.86
C ASP A 22 -7.10 -15.76 3.27
N GLU A 23 -7.48 -15.98 2.00
CA GLU A 23 -7.17 -17.23 1.30
C GLU A 23 -5.66 -17.52 1.22
N LYS A 24 -4.84 -16.48 0.97
CA LYS A 24 -3.40 -16.66 0.74
C LYS A 24 -2.55 -16.69 2.00
N PHE A 25 -2.92 -15.92 3.01
CA PHE A 25 -2.07 -15.68 4.17
C PHE A 25 -2.81 -15.85 5.50
N GLY A 26 -4.14 -15.73 5.52
CA GLY A 26 -4.93 -15.50 6.73
C GLY A 26 -4.77 -14.06 7.21
N LEU A 27 -5.88 -13.37 7.49
CA LEU A 27 -5.85 -11.93 7.83
C LEU A 27 -5.01 -11.61 9.09
N ASP A 28 -4.90 -12.55 10.02
CA ASP A 28 -4.09 -12.39 11.25
C ASP A 28 -2.58 -12.38 10.97
N ASN A 29 -2.14 -12.92 9.84
CA ASN A 29 -0.72 -13.03 9.47
C ASN A 29 -0.25 -11.89 8.55
N VAL A 30 -1.12 -10.89 8.28
CA VAL A 30 -0.82 -9.79 7.35
C VAL A 30 -0.74 -8.47 8.10
N VAL A 31 0.32 -7.70 7.82
CA VAL A 31 0.40 -6.27 8.16
C VAL A 31 -0.04 -5.47 6.94
N LEU A 32 -1.16 -4.76 7.06
CA LEU A 32 -1.66 -3.92 5.96
C LEU A 32 -1.22 -2.47 6.15
N ILE A 33 -0.59 -1.91 5.12
CA ILE A 33 -0.11 -0.53 5.05
C ILE A 33 -0.81 0.19 3.91
N GLN A 34 -1.22 1.44 4.14
CA GLN A 34 -1.92 2.30 3.18
C GLN A 34 -1.40 3.73 3.32
N ASP A 35 -1.46 4.52 2.24
CA ASP A 35 -1.07 5.94 2.26
C ASP A 35 -2.16 6.84 2.90
N SER A 36 -1.90 8.15 2.94
CA SER A 36 -2.79 9.14 3.54
C SER A 36 -3.99 9.56 2.66
N ALA A 37 -4.38 8.79 1.62
CA ALA A 37 -5.53 9.16 0.81
C ALA A 37 -6.81 9.34 1.66
N PRO A 38 -7.68 10.32 1.36
CA PRO A 38 -8.83 10.64 2.21
C PRO A 38 -9.78 9.47 2.50
N CYS A 39 -9.97 8.57 1.53
CA CYS A 39 -10.79 7.37 1.73
C CYS A 39 -10.18 6.41 2.76
N HIS A 40 -8.85 6.24 2.75
CA HIS A 40 -8.12 5.38 3.70
C HIS A 40 -8.27 5.89 5.13
N GLY A 41 -8.14 7.21 5.32
CA GLY A 41 -8.27 7.88 6.61
C GLY A 41 -9.71 8.05 7.12
N SER A 42 -10.72 7.68 6.34
CA SER A 42 -12.12 7.85 6.73
C SER A 42 -12.48 6.97 7.94
N LYS A 43 -13.40 7.46 8.79
CA LYS A 43 -13.88 6.70 9.95
C LYS A 43 -14.43 5.33 9.56
N THR A 44 -15.16 5.26 8.45
CA THR A 44 -15.73 4.02 7.92
C THR A 44 -14.64 3.01 7.59
N THR A 45 -13.63 3.42 6.81
CA THR A 45 -12.53 2.53 6.42
C THR A 45 -11.70 2.09 7.62
N GLN A 46 -11.32 3.01 8.50
CA GLN A 46 -10.53 2.68 9.69
C GLN A 46 -11.29 1.74 10.65
N THR A 47 -12.61 1.90 10.79
CA THR A 47 -13.45 1.00 11.61
C THR A 47 -13.54 -0.39 11.00
N LEU A 48 -13.70 -0.47 9.66
CA LEU A 48 -13.73 -1.75 8.95
C LEU A 48 -12.41 -2.49 9.10
N LEU A 49 -11.27 -1.80 8.90
CA LEU A 49 -9.94 -2.38 9.03
C LEU A 49 -9.68 -2.88 10.45
N ALA A 50 -10.02 -2.09 11.47
CA ALA A 50 -9.87 -2.50 12.87
C ALA A 50 -10.68 -3.76 13.23
N ARG A 51 -11.78 -4.02 12.51
CA ARG A 51 -12.59 -5.23 12.68
C ARG A 51 -12.05 -6.43 11.91
N LYS A 52 -11.42 -6.21 10.76
CA LYS A 52 -11.11 -7.27 9.77
C LYS A 52 -9.63 -7.65 9.69
N VAL A 53 -8.71 -6.71 9.93
CA VAL A 53 -7.27 -6.92 9.78
C VAL A 53 -6.58 -6.42 11.05
N PRO A 54 -6.29 -7.31 12.03
CA PRO A 54 -5.80 -6.89 13.34
C PRO A 54 -4.50 -6.07 13.28
N ASN A 55 -3.63 -6.38 12.32
CA ASN A 55 -2.30 -5.79 12.22
C ASN A 55 -2.19 -4.68 11.14
N PHE A 56 -3.29 -3.96 10.85
CA PHE A 56 -3.21 -2.81 9.93
C PHE A 56 -2.56 -1.58 10.59
N VAL A 57 -1.86 -0.77 9.78
CA VAL A 57 -1.35 0.53 10.22
C VAL A 57 -2.48 1.55 10.17
N LYS A 58 -2.87 2.06 11.34
CA LYS A 58 -3.86 3.12 11.46
C LYS A 58 -3.40 4.37 10.72
N ALA A 59 -4.32 5.10 10.11
CA ALA A 59 -4.00 6.30 9.33
C ALA A 59 -3.20 7.34 10.15
N GLN A 60 -3.51 7.48 11.45
CA GLN A 60 -2.80 8.40 12.35
C GLN A 60 -1.34 8.02 12.62
N ASN A 61 -0.97 6.75 12.39
CA ASN A 61 0.40 6.25 12.58
C ASN A 61 1.21 6.35 11.28
N TRP A 62 0.56 6.61 10.15
CA TRP A 62 1.25 6.80 8.87
C TRP A 62 1.73 8.25 8.74
N PRO A 63 3.01 8.50 8.50
CA PRO A 63 3.51 9.86 8.32
C PRO A 63 3.02 10.42 6.98
N SER A 64 2.30 11.53 7.03
CA SER A 64 1.76 12.20 5.84
C SER A 64 2.85 12.52 4.80
N ASN A 65 2.53 12.38 3.51
CA ASN A 65 3.36 12.77 2.37
C ASN A 65 4.76 12.12 2.28
N ASN A 66 4.92 10.87 2.72
CA ASN A 66 6.19 10.15 2.64
C ASN A 66 6.16 9.00 1.60
N PRO A 67 6.39 9.29 0.30
CA PRO A 67 6.46 8.24 -0.73
C PRO A 67 7.62 7.27 -0.47
N ASP A 68 8.68 7.70 0.22
CA ASP A 68 9.81 6.84 0.61
C ASP A 68 9.44 5.71 1.55
N LEU A 69 8.29 5.76 2.21
CA LEU A 69 7.83 4.70 3.09
C LEU A 69 6.84 3.77 2.40
N ASN A 70 6.22 4.18 1.30
CA ASN A 70 5.29 3.33 0.57
C ASN A 70 6.05 2.43 -0.42
N LEU A 71 6.03 1.11 -0.17
CA LEU A 71 6.65 0.10 -1.04
C LEU A 71 6.18 0.23 -2.50
N LEU A 72 4.93 0.61 -2.74
CA LEU A 72 4.44 0.81 -4.09
C LEU A 72 5.15 1.99 -4.77
N ASP A 73 5.37 3.10 -4.07
CA ASP A 73 5.97 4.31 -4.64
C ASP A 73 7.48 4.14 -4.90
N TYR A 74 8.25 3.75 -3.88
CA TYR A 74 9.71 3.69 -4.03
C TYR A 74 10.22 2.47 -4.81
N PHE A 75 9.38 1.47 -5.08
CA PHE A 75 9.79 0.25 -5.78
C PHE A 75 8.90 -0.09 -6.97
N LEU A 76 7.59 -0.32 -6.76
CA LEU A 76 6.74 -0.83 -7.84
C LEU A 76 6.58 0.19 -8.98
N TRP A 77 6.15 1.41 -8.64
CA TRP A 77 5.92 2.48 -9.61
C TRP A 77 7.23 2.99 -10.20
N ALA A 78 8.29 3.08 -9.40
CA ALA A 78 9.65 3.39 -9.89
C ALA A 78 10.14 2.36 -10.94
N SER A 79 9.70 1.10 -10.83
CA SER A 79 10.05 0.03 -11.78
C SER A 79 9.20 0.06 -13.06
N PHE A 80 8.09 0.81 -13.06
CA PHE A 80 7.13 0.85 -14.16
C PHE A 80 7.34 2.09 -15.04
N LYS A 81 8.01 1.93 -16.18
CA LYS A 81 8.04 2.96 -17.24
C LYS A 81 6.79 2.82 -18.12
N ILE A 82 5.66 3.41 -17.72
CA ILE A 82 4.37 3.20 -18.40
C ILE A 82 3.78 4.53 -18.89
N GLY A 83 3.40 4.60 -20.17
CA GLY A 83 2.54 5.64 -20.72
C GLY A 83 1.06 5.34 -20.46
N VAL A 84 0.27 6.39 -20.22
CA VAL A 84 -1.13 6.30 -19.74
C VAL A 84 -2.05 5.49 -20.67
N ASP A 85 -1.83 5.54 -21.98
CA ASP A 85 -2.73 4.97 -22.99
C ASP A 85 -2.80 3.43 -22.98
N GLN A 86 -1.88 2.75 -22.28
CA GLN A 86 -1.83 1.29 -22.16
C GLN A 86 -1.72 0.82 -20.71
N LEU A 87 -2.15 1.65 -19.75
CA LEU A 87 -1.82 1.52 -18.33
C LEU A 87 -2.19 0.14 -17.75
N LYS A 88 -3.43 -0.32 -17.93
CA LYS A 88 -3.90 -1.59 -17.32
C LYS A 88 -3.11 -2.81 -17.83
N ALA A 89 -2.95 -2.93 -19.15
CA ALA A 89 -2.22 -4.06 -19.74
C ALA A 89 -0.74 -4.01 -19.37
N SER A 90 -0.15 -2.81 -19.31
CA SER A 90 1.24 -2.60 -18.94
C SER A 90 1.50 -2.93 -17.47
N ILE A 91 0.59 -2.56 -16.55
CA ILE A 91 0.69 -2.93 -15.13
C ILE A 91 0.70 -4.45 -14.98
N ILE A 92 -0.25 -5.15 -15.62
CA ILE A 92 -0.32 -6.62 -15.55
C ILE A 92 0.93 -7.27 -16.15
N LYS A 93 1.42 -6.76 -17.29
CA LYS A 93 2.60 -7.30 -17.96
C LYS A 93 3.88 -7.08 -17.14
N ASN A 94 4.06 -5.89 -16.57
CA ASN A 94 5.27 -5.55 -15.82
C ASN A 94 5.26 -6.16 -14.42
N SER A 95 4.11 -6.27 -13.74
CA SER A 95 4.04 -6.93 -12.44
C SER A 95 4.47 -8.40 -12.53
N LYS A 96 4.10 -9.11 -13.60
CA LYS A 96 4.53 -10.50 -13.86
C LYS A 96 6.03 -10.65 -14.10
N LYS A 97 6.75 -9.57 -14.41
CA LYS A 97 8.19 -9.60 -14.64
C LYS A 97 9.00 -9.36 -13.38
N ILE A 98 8.38 -8.86 -12.31
CA ILE A 98 9.07 -8.60 -11.05
C ILE A 98 9.25 -9.94 -10.33
N PRO A 99 10.49 -10.40 -10.11
CA PRO A 99 10.74 -11.59 -9.32
C PRO A 99 10.22 -11.40 -7.89
N ALA A 100 9.67 -12.46 -7.29
CA ALA A 100 9.25 -12.42 -5.89
C ALA A 100 10.41 -12.06 -4.94
N SER A 101 11.64 -12.45 -5.29
CA SER A 101 12.87 -12.07 -4.56
C SER A 101 13.06 -10.57 -4.48
N ASP A 102 12.70 -9.84 -5.54
CA ASP A 102 12.91 -8.39 -5.63
C ASP A 102 11.87 -7.66 -4.78
N VAL A 103 10.63 -8.16 -4.77
CA VAL A 103 9.58 -7.67 -3.86
C VAL A 103 10.00 -7.87 -2.40
N VAL A 104 10.52 -9.05 -2.06
CA VAL A 104 11.03 -9.35 -0.71
C VAL A 104 12.22 -8.46 -0.35
N ALA A 105 13.17 -8.27 -1.28
CA ALA A 105 14.31 -7.40 -1.06
C ALA A 105 13.89 -5.94 -0.85
N ALA A 106 12.91 -5.45 -1.62
CA ALA A 106 12.34 -4.12 -1.44
C ALA A 106 11.63 -3.98 -0.09
N ALA A 107 10.80 -4.95 0.30
CA ALA A 107 10.11 -4.93 1.59
C ALA A 107 11.10 -4.93 2.78
N ARG A 108 12.23 -5.65 2.68
CA ARG A 108 13.29 -5.65 3.71
C ARG A 108 13.92 -4.27 3.93
N ARG A 109 13.86 -3.37 2.95
CA ARG A 109 14.36 -1.98 3.07
C ARG A 109 13.44 -1.08 3.90
N PHE A 110 12.20 -1.50 4.17
CA PHE A 110 11.22 -0.67 4.86
C PHE A 110 11.71 -0.15 6.20
N ARG A 111 12.37 -1.01 7.00
CA ARG A 111 12.92 -0.62 8.31
C ARG A 111 14.00 0.47 8.19
N ALA A 112 15.00 0.26 7.33
CA ALA A 112 16.07 1.23 7.13
C ALA A 112 15.53 2.58 6.62
N ARG A 113 14.48 2.56 5.79
CA ARG A 113 13.81 3.78 5.32
C ARG A 113 13.06 4.51 6.45
N ILE A 114 12.38 3.79 7.34
CA ILE A 114 11.77 4.39 8.55
C ILE A 114 12.87 5.05 9.41
N GLU A 115 13.98 4.36 9.63
CA GLU A 115 15.12 4.86 10.41
C GLU A 115 15.70 6.15 9.78
N ALA A 116 15.86 6.18 8.45
CA ALA A 116 16.30 7.38 7.73
C ALA A 116 15.32 8.55 7.85
N VAL A 117 14.00 8.31 7.72
CA VAL A 117 12.97 9.35 7.91
C VAL A 117 12.98 9.91 9.34
N ILE A 118 13.22 9.05 10.35
CA ILE A 118 13.34 9.47 11.75
C ILE A 118 14.59 10.35 11.93
N GLU A 119 15.74 9.94 11.39
CA GLU A 119 17.00 10.71 11.44
C GLU A 119 16.83 12.07 10.75
N ALA A 120 16.14 12.11 9.62
CA ALA A 120 15.80 13.32 8.88
C ALA A 120 14.68 14.15 9.53
N LYS A 121 14.15 13.76 10.70
CA LYS A 121 13.04 14.42 11.40
C LYS A 121 11.80 14.60 10.54
N GLY A 122 11.47 13.60 9.74
CA GLY A 122 10.36 13.62 8.78
C GLY A 122 10.72 14.20 7.41
N GLY A 123 12.00 14.47 7.16
CA GLY A 123 12.51 14.80 5.82
C GLY A 123 12.41 13.60 4.86
N ILE A 124 12.33 13.93 3.58
CA ILE A 124 12.35 13.00 2.44
C ILE A 124 13.79 13.02 1.89
N GLU A 125 14.33 11.87 1.49
CA GLU A 125 15.64 11.79 0.81
C GLU A 125 15.57 12.27 -0.64
#